data_AF-A0AA88S5H5-F1
#
_entry.id   AF-A0AA88S5H5-F1
#
_cell.length_a   1.000
_cell.length_b   1.000
_cell.length_c   1.000
_cell.angle_alpha   90.00
_cell.angle_beta   90.00
_cell.angle_gamma   90.00
#
_symmetry.space_group_name_H-M   'P 1'
#
loop_
_entity.id
_entity.type
_entity.pdbx_description
1 polymer ?
#
loop_
_entity_poly.entity_id
_entity_poly.type
_entity_poly.pdbx_seq_one_letter_code
_entity_poly.pdbx_strand_id
1 'polypeptide(L)'
;MDHTETAIKNQFDPREHQHLRYNPLRDSWVLVSAHRMKRPWKGQVEKVPVENIPRHDPNNPLCPRSTRANGEVNPDYDSTFLFDNDFPALQPDAPDPGSGHHPLFQTKSARGACKVMCFHPWSDVTLPLMQPGEIRKVIDKWAELIQELGSTYPWVQIFENKGAMMGCSNPHPHCQVWASSFLPNEPALAERCQREYKQLHGEPMLLQYANMEAQAQVSHAL
;
A
#
# COMPACT_ATOMS: atom_id res chain seq x y z
N MET A 1 32.53 48.67 14.88
CA MET A 1 31.55 48.38 13.82
C MET A 1 31.95 47.02 13.25
N ASP A 2 31.82 45.98 14.07
CA ASP A 2 30.62 45.17 14.32
C ASP A 2 30.78 43.86 13.53
N HIS A 3 31.64 42.99 14.06
CA HIS A 3 31.86 41.63 13.57
C HIS A 3 30.73 40.67 14.00
N THR A 4 29.68 41.19 14.64
CA THR A 4 28.58 40.42 15.22
C THR A 4 27.36 40.32 14.31
N GLU A 5 27.23 41.17 13.27
CA GLU A 5 26.08 41.14 12.34
C GLU A 5 26.18 40.09 11.21
N THR A 6 27.38 39.58 10.89
CA THR A 6 27.56 38.64 9.76
C THR A 6 27.21 37.19 10.14
N ALA A 7 27.11 36.86 11.43
CA ALA A 7 26.95 35.48 11.92
C ALA A 7 25.50 34.95 11.89
N ILE A 8 24.49 35.81 11.76
CA ILE A 8 23.07 35.43 11.89
C ILE A 8 22.47 34.89 10.57
N LYS A 9 23.13 35.07 9.43
CA LYS A 9 22.55 34.70 8.11
C LYS A 9 22.68 33.23 7.67
N ASN A 10 23.32 32.35 8.46
CA ASN A 10 23.66 30.99 8.02
C ASN A 10 23.13 29.86 8.91
N GLN A 11 22.11 30.07 9.74
CA GLN A 11 21.49 28.96 10.47
C GLN A 11 20.61 28.12 9.52
N PHE A 12 20.78 26.80 9.56
CA PHE A 12 19.95 25.89 8.79
C PHE A 12 18.49 25.93 9.30
N ASP A 13 17.55 26.27 8.42
CA ASP A 13 16.11 26.10 8.64
C ASP A 13 15.56 25.02 7.69
N PRO A 14 15.07 23.86 8.19
CA PRO A 14 14.53 22.80 7.34
C PRO A 14 13.24 23.18 6.59
N ARG A 15 12.60 24.31 6.93
CA ARG A 15 11.42 24.85 6.23
C ARG A 15 11.81 25.66 4.99
N GLU A 16 13.06 26.11 4.91
CA GLU A 16 13.54 26.97 3.83
C GLU A 16 14.62 26.28 3.00
N HIS A 17 15.56 25.60 3.65
CA HIS A 17 16.74 25.02 3.01
C HIS A 17 16.53 23.56 2.59
N GLN A 18 17.09 23.23 1.43
CA GLN A 18 17.09 21.88 0.87
C GLN A 18 17.90 20.94 1.76
N HIS A 19 17.41 19.73 1.96
CA HIS A 19 18.09 18.71 2.77
C HIS A 19 17.66 17.31 2.34
N LEU A 20 18.43 16.31 2.77
CA LEU A 20 18.06 14.90 2.62
C LEU A 20 17.48 14.38 3.93
N ARG A 21 16.43 13.57 3.85
CA ARG A 21 15.91 12.78 4.98
C ARG A 21 16.11 11.30 4.68
N TYR A 22 16.69 10.58 5.64
CA TYR A 22 16.91 9.15 5.50
C TYR A 22 15.63 8.37 5.82
N ASN A 23 15.29 7.38 5.01
CA ASN A 23 14.26 6.40 5.28
C ASN A 23 14.93 5.11 5.78
N PRO A 24 14.90 4.82 7.10
CA PRO A 24 15.61 3.69 7.68
C PRO A 24 14.98 2.33 7.31
N LEU A 25 13.72 2.30 6.91
CA LEU A 25 13.04 1.07 6.48
C LEU A 25 13.41 0.66 5.05
N ARG A 26 13.93 1.60 4.26
CA ARG A 26 14.27 1.42 2.83
C ARG A 26 15.74 1.67 2.50
N ASP A 27 16.56 1.98 3.50
CA ASP A 27 17.96 2.34 3.31
C ASP A 27 18.19 3.33 2.15
N SER A 28 17.44 4.44 2.17
CA SER A 28 17.43 5.40 1.07
C SER A 28 17.26 6.83 1.55
N TRP A 29 17.66 7.80 0.72
CA TRP A 29 17.55 9.22 1.02
C TRP A 29 16.48 9.89 0.15
N VAL A 30 15.69 10.77 0.75
CA VAL A 30 14.67 11.57 0.07
C VAL A 30 15.08 13.04 0.10
N LEU A 31 15.16 13.68 -1.08
CA LEU A 31 15.41 15.11 -1.22
C LEU A 31 14.15 15.91 -0.86
N VAL A 32 14.30 16.80 0.13
CA VAL A 32 13.30 17.78 0.52
C VAL A 32 13.69 19.13 -0.05
N SER A 33 12.80 19.72 -0.85
CA SER A 33 12.97 21.06 -1.44
C SER A 33 11.73 21.90 -1.14
N ALA A 34 11.71 22.55 0.03
CA ALA A 34 10.51 23.18 0.59
C ALA A 34 9.85 24.23 -0.33
N HIS A 35 10.64 24.95 -1.15
CA HIS A 35 10.12 25.99 -2.05
C HIS A 35 9.51 25.45 -3.35
N ARG A 36 9.62 24.16 -3.64
CA ARG A 36 9.25 23.59 -4.94
C ARG A 36 7.76 23.78 -5.29
N MET A 37 6.87 23.81 -4.30
CA MET A 37 5.44 24.05 -4.52
C MET A 37 5.10 25.49 -4.95
N LYS A 38 6.00 26.46 -4.76
CA LYS A 38 5.79 27.86 -5.19
C LYS A 38 5.99 28.06 -6.70
N ARG A 39 6.48 27.04 -7.42
CA ARG A 39 6.67 27.11 -8.87
C ARG A 39 5.29 27.12 -9.55
N PRO A 40 5.01 28.06 -10.47
CA PRO A 40 3.74 28.10 -11.18
C PRO A 40 3.49 26.77 -11.92
N TRP A 41 2.39 26.10 -11.58
CA TRP A 41 1.94 24.89 -12.28
C TRP A 41 1.17 25.27 -13.54
N LYS A 42 1.68 24.85 -14.69
CA LYS A 42 1.00 24.94 -16.00
C LYS A 42 0.82 23.56 -16.65
N GLY A 43 1.03 22.50 -15.87
CA GLY A 43 0.97 21.12 -16.34
C GLY A 43 -0.45 20.55 -16.29
N GLN A 44 -0.52 19.23 -16.41
CA GLN A 44 -1.75 18.46 -16.33
C GLN A 44 -2.54 18.77 -15.05
N VAL A 45 -3.86 18.97 -15.19
CA VAL A 45 -4.79 19.05 -14.07
C VAL A 45 -5.59 17.76 -14.10
N GLU A 46 -5.58 17.05 -12.98
CA GLU A 46 -6.26 15.77 -12.86
C GLU A 46 -7.78 15.93 -12.91
N LYS A 47 -8.44 14.94 -13.51
CA LYS A 47 -9.91 14.93 -13.55
C LYS A 47 -10.45 14.72 -12.14
N VAL A 48 -11.50 15.45 -11.81
CA VAL A 48 -12.27 15.23 -10.59
C VAL A 48 -12.84 13.80 -10.62
N PRO A 49 -12.86 13.08 -9.48
CA PRO A 49 -13.49 11.76 -9.41
C PRO A 49 -14.92 11.78 -9.94
N VAL A 50 -15.37 10.66 -10.50
CA VAL A 50 -16.73 10.52 -11.04
C VAL A 50 -17.75 10.73 -9.92
N GLU A 51 -18.61 11.73 -10.08
CA GLU A 51 -19.76 11.96 -9.21
C GLU A 51 -20.92 11.02 -9.60
N ASN A 52 -21.76 10.64 -8.64
CA ASN A 52 -22.95 9.79 -8.83
C ASN A 52 -22.67 8.33 -9.20
N ILE A 53 -21.75 7.66 -8.50
CA ILE A 53 -21.62 6.19 -8.58
C ILE A 53 -22.93 5.56 -8.11
N PRO A 54 -23.62 4.73 -8.93
CA PRO A 54 -24.84 4.06 -8.50
C PRO A 54 -24.52 3.07 -7.39
N ARG A 55 -25.36 3.04 -6.35
CA ARG A 55 -25.21 2.12 -5.22
C ARG A 55 -25.07 0.66 -5.66
N HIS A 56 -25.89 0.26 -6.62
CA HIS A 56 -25.83 -1.05 -7.26
C HIS A 56 -25.89 -0.85 -8.78
N ASP A 57 -24.99 -1.52 -9.48
CA ASP A 57 -24.98 -1.61 -10.94
C ASP A 57 -24.86 -3.09 -11.32
N PRO A 58 -25.88 -3.69 -11.95
CA PRO A 58 -25.83 -5.10 -12.35
C PRO A 58 -24.71 -5.39 -13.35
N ASN A 59 -24.22 -4.39 -14.08
CA ASN A 59 -23.10 -4.53 -15.04
C ASN A 59 -21.73 -4.41 -14.37
N ASN A 60 -21.66 -4.01 -13.10
CA ASN A 60 -20.41 -3.97 -12.37
C ASN A 60 -20.09 -5.38 -11.84
N PRO A 61 -19.00 -6.03 -12.30
CA PRO A 61 -18.69 -7.41 -11.91
C PRO A 61 -18.29 -7.58 -10.44
N LEU A 62 -18.20 -6.50 -9.66
CA LEU A 62 -17.96 -6.55 -8.22
C LEU A 62 -19.25 -6.47 -7.39
N CYS A 63 -20.37 -6.06 -7.98
CA CYS A 63 -21.66 -5.95 -7.27
C CYS A 63 -22.24 -7.33 -6.91
N PRO A 64 -23.08 -7.41 -5.86
CA PRO A 64 -23.87 -8.60 -5.58
C PRO A 64 -24.75 -9.01 -6.76
N ARG A 65 -24.87 -10.31 -7.02
CA ARG A 65 -25.67 -10.92 -8.10
C ARG A 65 -25.25 -10.55 -9.53
N SER A 66 -24.13 -9.86 -9.71
CA SER A 66 -23.57 -9.55 -11.02
C SER A 66 -22.72 -10.72 -11.55
N THR A 67 -22.68 -10.85 -12.87
CA THR A 67 -21.85 -11.84 -13.56
C THR A 67 -20.44 -11.31 -13.76
N ARG A 68 -19.43 -12.11 -13.41
CA ARG A 68 -18.01 -11.80 -13.60
C ARG A 68 -17.50 -12.20 -14.99
N ALA A 69 -16.24 -11.90 -15.29
CA ALA A 69 -15.66 -12.15 -16.60
C ALA A 69 -15.54 -13.64 -16.94
N ASN A 70 -15.41 -14.51 -15.93
CA ASN A 70 -15.44 -15.96 -16.07
C ASN A 70 -16.85 -16.57 -16.19
N GLY A 71 -17.91 -15.75 -16.15
CA GLY A 71 -19.30 -16.20 -16.22
C GLY A 71 -19.90 -16.64 -14.88
N GLU A 72 -19.13 -16.62 -13.78
CA GLU A 72 -19.68 -16.88 -12.44
C GLU A 72 -20.53 -15.71 -11.95
N VAL A 73 -21.57 -16.02 -11.17
CA VAL A 73 -22.45 -15.02 -10.56
C VAL A 73 -22.03 -14.79 -9.12
N ASN A 74 -21.81 -13.53 -8.75
CA ASN A 74 -21.51 -13.18 -7.37
C ASN A 74 -22.69 -13.52 -6.45
N PRO A 75 -22.44 -14.00 -5.22
CA PRO A 75 -23.49 -14.21 -4.25
C PRO A 75 -24.19 -12.88 -3.92
N ASP A 76 -25.36 -13.00 -3.30
CA ASP A 76 -26.04 -11.86 -2.68
C ASP A 76 -25.39 -11.52 -1.33
N TYR A 77 -24.15 -11.03 -1.36
CA TYR A 77 -23.39 -10.76 -0.15
C TYR A 77 -23.83 -9.46 0.53
N ASP A 78 -23.79 -9.44 1.86
CA ASP A 78 -24.23 -8.31 2.70
C ASP A 78 -23.05 -7.57 3.38
N SER A 79 -21.82 -8.05 3.19
CA SER A 79 -20.61 -7.48 3.77
C SER A 79 -19.39 -7.70 2.85
N THR A 80 -18.30 -8.28 3.34
CA THR A 80 -17.13 -8.57 2.53
C THR A 80 -17.40 -9.74 1.59
N PHE A 81 -16.84 -9.68 0.39
CA PHE A 81 -16.91 -10.78 -0.57
C PHE A 81 -15.55 -11.01 -1.19
N LEU A 82 -15.08 -12.25 -1.11
CA LEU A 82 -13.76 -12.69 -1.57
C LEU A 82 -13.93 -13.67 -2.72
N PHE A 83 -13.15 -13.48 -3.78
CA PHE A 83 -13.06 -14.42 -4.89
C PHE A 83 -11.66 -14.41 -5.51
N ASP A 84 -11.32 -15.47 -6.25
CA ASP A 84 -10.08 -15.51 -7.02
C ASP A 84 -10.16 -14.54 -8.19
N ASN A 85 -9.09 -13.78 -8.41
CA ASN A 85 -9.06 -12.80 -9.49
C ASN A 85 -9.15 -13.52 -10.84
N ASP A 86 -10.13 -13.14 -11.67
CA ASP A 86 -10.35 -13.72 -13.00
C ASP A 86 -9.15 -13.51 -13.95
N PHE A 87 -8.28 -12.54 -13.65
CA PHE A 87 -7.06 -12.21 -14.40
C PHE A 87 -5.84 -12.16 -13.44
N PRO A 88 -5.41 -13.31 -12.90
CA PRO A 88 -4.43 -13.33 -11.82
C PRO A 88 -3.01 -13.05 -12.34
N ALA A 89 -2.26 -12.22 -11.61
CA ALA A 89 -0.85 -11.97 -11.90
C ALA A 89 0.07 -13.15 -11.49
N LEU A 90 -0.41 -14.00 -10.57
CA LEU A 90 0.28 -15.20 -10.10
C LEU A 90 -0.66 -16.40 -10.14
N GLN A 91 -0.15 -17.53 -10.60
CA GLN A 91 -0.85 -18.81 -10.58
C GLN A 91 -0.10 -19.80 -9.70
N PRO A 92 -0.79 -20.71 -8.99
CA PRO A 92 -0.17 -21.61 -8.03
C PRO A 92 0.71 -22.69 -8.70
N ASP A 93 0.39 -23.05 -9.94
CA ASP A 93 0.96 -24.16 -10.71
C ASP A 93 1.88 -23.70 -11.85
N ALA A 94 2.27 -22.42 -11.88
CA ALA A 94 3.17 -21.90 -12.90
C ALA A 94 4.48 -22.73 -12.98
N PRO A 95 4.92 -23.13 -14.19
CA PRO A 95 6.06 -24.01 -14.38
C PRO A 95 7.36 -23.35 -13.89
N ASP A 96 8.33 -24.18 -13.49
CA ASP A 96 9.66 -23.68 -13.15
C ASP A 96 10.40 -23.21 -14.42
N PRO A 97 10.90 -21.97 -14.49
CA PRO A 97 11.62 -21.46 -15.66
C PRO A 97 13.02 -22.09 -15.84
N GLY A 98 13.50 -22.90 -14.89
CA GLY A 98 14.83 -23.47 -14.90
C GLY A 98 15.91 -22.50 -14.41
N SER A 99 17.15 -22.99 -14.31
CA SER A 99 18.28 -22.17 -13.84
C SER A 99 18.87 -21.32 -14.97
N GLY A 100 18.90 -20.00 -14.80
CA GLY A 100 19.74 -19.13 -15.63
C GLY A 100 21.22 -19.39 -15.35
N HIS A 101 21.97 -19.83 -16.36
CA HIS A 101 23.39 -20.20 -16.19
C HIS A 101 24.36 -19.02 -16.15
N HIS A 102 23.88 -17.78 -16.32
CA HIS A 102 24.72 -16.58 -16.39
C HIS A 102 24.40 -15.56 -15.28
N PRO A 103 25.40 -14.98 -14.59
CA PRO A 103 25.19 -14.05 -13.48
C PRO A 103 24.33 -12.82 -13.80
N LEU A 104 24.37 -12.34 -15.05
CA LEU A 104 23.59 -11.18 -15.53
C LEU A 104 22.18 -11.55 -16.03
N PHE A 105 21.88 -12.84 -16.23
CA PHE A 105 20.62 -13.30 -16.83
C PHE A 105 20.00 -14.39 -15.95
N GLN A 106 19.49 -13.96 -14.79
CA GLN A 106 18.88 -14.84 -13.80
C GLN A 106 17.36 -14.80 -13.92
N THR A 107 16.74 -15.97 -13.87
CA THR A 107 15.28 -16.13 -13.78
C THR A 107 14.97 -17.03 -12.60
N LYS A 108 13.86 -16.80 -11.92
CA LYS A 108 13.38 -17.61 -10.79
C LYS A 108 11.89 -17.88 -10.94
N SER A 109 11.42 -18.96 -10.34
CA SER A 109 10.00 -19.28 -10.28
C SER A 109 9.22 -18.22 -9.50
N ALA A 110 8.00 -17.95 -9.98
CA ALA A 110 7.03 -17.06 -9.35
C ALA A 110 5.67 -17.76 -9.36
N ARG A 111 5.24 -18.24 -8.19
CA ARG A 111 3.94 -18.89 -7.98
C ARG A 111 3.18 -18.13 -6.91
N GLY A 112 1.87 -18.24 -6.92
CA GLY A 112 1.06 -17.48 -5.98
C GLY A 112 -0.43 -17.62 -6.18
N ALA A 113 -1.16 -16.79 -5.46
CA ALA A 113 -2.60 -16.61 -5.59
C ALA A 113 -2.92 -15.11 -5.62
N CYS A 114 -3.86 -14.72 -6.48
CA CYS A 114 -4.38 -13.36 -6.55
C CYS A 114 -5.87 -13.39 -6.25
N LYS A 115 -6.30 -12.69 -5.20
CA LYS A 115 -7.70 -12.56 -4.81
C LYS A 115 -8.16 -11.11 -4.87
N VAL A 116 -9.45 -10.91 -5.09
CA VAL A 116 -10.15 -9.63 -4.95
C VAL A 116 -11.08 -9.73 -3.75
N MET A 117 -11.11 -8.70 -2.92
CA MET A 117 -11.98 -8.63 -1.74
C MET A 117 -12.79 -7.34 -1.76
N CYS A 118 -14.08 -7.44 -2.06
CA CYS A 118 -15.03 -6.32 -1.89
C CYS A 118 -15.20 -6.03 -0.39
N PHE A 119 -15.25 -4.75 -0.03
CA PHE A 119 -15.43 -4.31 1.36
C PHE A 119 -16.91 -4.28 1.79
N HIS A 120 -17.80 -3.95 0.84
CA HIS A 120 -19.21 -3.68 1.11
C HIS A 120 -20.04 -3.91 -0.16
N PRO A 121 -21.32 -4.33 -0.08
CA PRO A 121 -22.19 -4.53 -1.26
C PRO A 121 -22.56 -3.27 -2.06
N TRP A 122 -22.23 -2.10 -1.55
CA TRP A 122 -22.64 -0.81 -2.12
C TRP A 122 -21.46 -0.10 -2.75
N SER A 123 -21.56 0.23 -4.03
CA SER A 123 -20.50 0.87 -4.80
C SER A 123 -20.32 2.36 -4.49
N ASP A 124 -21.32 2.99 -3.88
CA ASP A 124 -21.33 4.42 -3.51
C ASP A 124 -20.73 4.70 -2.12
N VAL A 125 -20.11 3.69 -1.50
CA VAL A 125 -19.46 3.80 -0.17
C VAL A 125 -17.96 3.61 -0.31
N THR A 126 -17.19 4.32 0.49
CA THR A 126 -15.74 4.12 0.64
C THR A 126 -15.37 3.95 2.11
N LEU A 127 -14.19 3.41 2.42
CA LEU A 127 -13.75 3.14 3.80
C LEU A 127 -14.03 4.28 4.80
N PRO A 128 -13.77 5.58 4.52
CA PRO A 128 -14.06 6.68 5.45
C PRO A 128 -15.55 6.94 5.72
N LEU A 129 -16.45 6.42 4.88
CA LEU A 129 -17.91 6.57 4.99
C LEU A 129 -18.57 5.32 5.59
N MET A 130 -17.83 4.24 5.77
CA MET A 130 -18.31 3.02 6.41
C MET A 130 -18.45 3.20 7.92
N GLN A 131 -19.42 2.52 8.51
CA GLN A 131 -19.55 2.45 9.96
C GLN A 131 -18.39 1.66 10.57
N PRO A 132 -17.96 1.97 11.80
CA PRO A 132 -16.85 1.26 12.45
C PRO A 132 -17.05 -0.27 12.50
N GLY A 133 -18.28 -0.74 12.68
CA GLY A 133 -18.60 -2.18 12.65
C GLY A 133 -18.41 -2.83 11.27
N GLU A 134 -18.63 -2.09 10.18
CA GLU A 134 -18.38 -2.55 8.82
C GLU A 134 -16.87 -2.61 8.53
N ILE A 135 -16.12 -1.59 8.97
CA ILE A 135 -14.65 -1.57 8.88
C ILE A 135 -14.04 -2.72 9.68
N ARG A 136 -14.60 -3.04 10.86
CA ARG A 136 -14.16 -4.19 11.66
C ARG A 136 -14.25 -5.50 10.86
N LYS A 137 -15.35 -5.73 10.13
CA LYS A 137 -15.50 -6.92 9.28
C LYS A 137 -14.45 -6.99 8.17
N VAL A 138 -14.05 -5.85 7.60
CA VAL A 138 -12.94 -5.78 6.63
C VAL A 138 -11.62 -6.21 7.28
N ILE A 139 -11.32 -5.69 8.46
CA ILE A 139 -10.09 -6.04 9.21
C ILE A 139 -10.08 -7.52 9.62
N ASP A 140 -11.20 -8.06 10.09
CA ASP A 140 -11.33 -9.48 10.41
C ASP A 140 -11.05 -10.34 9.18
N LYS A 141 -11.60 -9.95 8.02
CA LYS A 141 -11.35 -10.68 6.77
C LYS A 141 -9.89 -10.60 6.31
N TRP A 142 -9.22 -9.46 6.49
CA TRP A 142 -7.77 -9.37 6.26
C TRP A 142 -6.96 -10.30 7.16
N ALA A 143 -7.31 -10.39 8.44
CA ALA A 143 -6.64 -11.28 9.38
C ALA A 143 -6.83 -12.76 9.00
N GLU A 144 -8.05 -13.16 8.62
CA GLU A 144 -8.34 -14.51 8.10
C GLU A 144 -7.48 -14.82 6.87
N LEU A 145 -7.44 -13.91 5.89
CA LEU A 145 -6.68 -14.10 4.65
C LEU A 145 -5.19 -14.26 4.87
N ILE A 146 -4.61 -13.49 5.79
CA ILE A 146 -3.19 -13.61 6.15
C ILE A 146 -2.92 -14.99 6.76
N GLN A 147 -3.79 -15.48 7.64
CA GLN A 147 -3.62 -16.80 8.25
C GLN A 147 -3.78 -17.94 7.24
N GLU A 148 -4.82 -17.87 6.40
CA GLU A 148 -5.12 -18.87 5.39
C GLU A 148 -3.98 -18.97 4.36
N LEU A 149 -3.66 -17.86 3.69
CA LEU A 149 -2.66 -17.85 2.63
C LEU A 149 -1.24 -17.99 3.19
N GLY A 150 -0.98 -17.45 4.39
CA GLY A 150 0.31 -17.56 5.06
C GLY A 150 0.70 -18.98 5.47
N SER A 151 -0.26 -19.92 5.51
CA SER A 151 0.03 -21.35 5.71
C SER A 151 0.78 -21.98 4.53
N THR A 152 0.66 -21.37 3.34
CA THR A 152 1.21 -21.89 2.08
C THR A 152 2.28 -20.98 1.49
N TYR A 153 2.11 -19.65 1.61
CA TYR A 153 2.97 -18.66 0.99
C TYR A 153 3.76 -17.87 2.05
N PRO A 154 5.07 -17.64 1.84
CA PRO A 154 5.90 -16.88 2.77
C PRO A 154 5.55 -15.38 2.82
N TRP A 155 4.81 -14.86 1.82
CA TRP A 155 4.39 -13.47 1.81
C TRP A 155 2.95 -13.32 1.32
N VAL A 156 2.17 -12.53 2.06
CA VAL A 156 0.79 -12.15 1.72
C VAL A 156 0.70 -10.62 1.71
N GLN A 157 0.53 -10.05 0.52
CA GLN A 157 0.39 -8.61 0.32
C GLN A 157 -1.09 -8.25 0.18
N ILE A 158 -1.63 -7.60 1.20
CA ILE A 158 -2.93 -6.90 1.11
C ILE A 158 -2.66 -5.47 0.65
N PHE A 159 -3.40 -4.98 -0.34
CA PHE A 159 -3.29 -3.62 -0.83
C PHE A 159 -4.58 -3.11 -1.49
N GLU A 160 -4.82 -1.81 -1.41
CA GLU A 160 -5.94 -1.11 -2.06
C GLU A 160 -5.37 -0.09 -3.05
N ASN A 161 -5.84 -0.15 -4.30
CA ASN A 161 -5.65 0.94 -5.26
C ASN A 161 -6.95 1.75 -5.29
N LYS A 162 -6.94 2.99 -4.79
CA LYS A 162 -8.14 3.83 -4.71
C LYS A 162 -8.10 4.99 -5.70
N GLY A 163 -9.14 5.07 -6.53
CA GLY A 163 -9.34 6.15 -7.50
C GLY A 163 -8.59 5.95 -8.81
N ALA A 164 -9.12 6.54 -9.88
CA ALA A 164 -8.59 6.39 -11.23
C ALA A 164 -7.11 6.83 -11.36
N MET A 165 -6.72 7.86 -10.60
CA MET A 165 -5.34 8.36 -10.56
C MET A 165 -4.34 7.30 -10.05
N MET A 166 -4.80 6.39 -9.19
CA MET A 166 -3.98 5.29 -8.65
C MET A 166 -4.10 4.01 -9.48
N GLY A 167 -4.66 4.08 -10.69
CA GLY A 167 -4.83 2.94 -11.59
C GLY A 167 -6.04 2.06 -11.26
N CYS A 168 -6.97 2.51 -10.41
CA CYS A 168 -8.19 1.77 -10.11
C CYS A 168 -9.24 2.00 -11.20
N SER A 169 -9.63 0.93 -11.89
CA SER A 169 -10.60 0.97 -13.00
C SER A 169 -12.05 0.74 -12.58
N ASN A 170 -12.30 0.29 -11.34
CA ASN A 170 -13.65 -0.02 -10.84
C ASN A 170 -13.94 0.76 -9.54
N PRO A 171 -15.04 1.54 -9.48
CA PRO A 171 -15.34 2.38 -8.32
C PRO A 171 -15.83 1.61 -7.08
N HIS A 172 -16.22 0.35 -7.22
CA HIS A 172 -16.72 -0.46 -6.11
C HIS A 172 -15.64 -0.64 -5.03
N PRO A 173 -15.93 -0.49 -3.73
CA PRO A 173 -14.91 -0.51 -2.68
C PRO A 173 -14.32 -1.92 -2.51
N HIS A 174 -13.03 -2.07 -2.80
CA HIS A 174 -12.35 -3.37 -2.72
C HIS A 174 -10.85 -3.21 -2.47
N CYS A 175 -10.22 -4.28 -1.99
CA CYS A 175 -8.78 -4.46 -2.06
C CYS A 175 -8.42 -5.68 -2.90
N GLN A 176 -7.12 -5.87 -3.09
CA GLN A 176 -6.55 -7.09 -3.62
C GLN A 176 -5.65 -7.75 -2.57
N VAL A 177 -5.53 -9.07 -2.70
CA VAL A 177 -4.62 -9.87 -1.88
C VAL A 177 -3.79 -10.74 -2.79
N TRP A 178 -2.48 -10.50 -2.81
CA TRP A 178 -1.53 -11.28 -3.59
C TRP A 178 -0.64 -12.06 -2.63
N ALA A 179 -0.68 -13.38 -2.72
CA ALA A 179 0.23 -14.25 -1.99
C ALA A 179 1.28 -14.81 -2.94
N SER A 180 2.56 -14.80 -2.53
CA SER A 180 3.68 -15.14 -3.39
C SER A 180 4.60 -16.19 -2.75
N SER A 181 5.10 -17.12 -3.56
CA SER A 181 6.09 -18.15 -3.16
C SER A 181 7.49 -17.58 -2.86
N PHE A 182 7.65 -16.27 -2.95
CA PHE A 182 8.88 -15.52 -2.76
C PHE A 182 8.60 -14.26 -1.94
N LEU A 183 9.63 -13.71 -1.31
CA LEU A 183 9.58 -12.42 -0.64
C LEU A 183 9.81 -11.30 -1.67
N PRO A 184 8.87 -10.36 -1.87
CA PRO A 184 9.07 -9.26 -2.81
C PRO A 184 10.15 -8.28 -2.35
N ASN A 185 10.61 -7.41 -3.26
CA ASN A 185 11.75 -6.51 -3.03
C ASN A 185 11.56 -5.61 -1.80
N GLU A 186 10.42 -4.94 -1.68
CA GLU A 186 10.14 -3.99 -0.59
C GLU A 186 10.10 -4.68 0.78
N PRO A 187 9.34 -5.77 0.97
CA PRO A 187 9.41 -6.60 2.17
C PRO A 187 10.80 -7.16 2.49
N ALA A 188 11.56 -7.63 1.49
CA ALA A 188 12.90 -8.16 1.70
C ALA A 188 13.88 -7.10 2.19
N LEU A 189 13.78 -5.89 1.65
CA LEU A 189 14.56 -4.75 2.10
C LEU A 189 14.18 -4.34 3.53
N ALA A 190 12.88 -4.25 3.82
CA ALA A 190 12.38 -3.91 5.14
C ALA A 190 12.73 -4.98 6.21
N GLU A 191 12.74 -6.26 5.85
CA GLU A 191 13.21 -7.36 6.71
C GLU A 191 14.67 -7.14 7.09
N ARG A 192 15.54 -6.93 6.08
CA ARG A 192 16.97 -6.73 6.29
C ARG A 192 17.24 -5.55 7.20
N CYS A 193 16.66 -4.39 6.89
CA CYS A 193 16.87 -3.15 7.65
C CYS A 193 16.37 -3.28 9.10
N GLN A 194 15.22 -3.90 9.33
CA GLN A 194 14.71 -4.12 10.69
C GLN A 194 15.56 -5.12 11.48
N ARG A 195 16.03 -6.20 10.83
CA ARG A 195 16.90 -7.19 11.46
C ARG A 195 18.24 -6.59 11.87
N GLU A 196 18.88 -5.84 10.97
CA GLU A 196 20.14 -5.15 11.25
C GLU A 196 20.00 -4.14 12.39
N TYR A 197 18.93 -3.34 12.38
CA TYR A 197 18.65 -2.39 13.46
C TYR A 197 18.46 -3.08 14.81
N LYS A 198 17.64 -4.14 14.85
CA LYS A 198 17.40 -4.89 16.08
C LYS A 198 18.67 -5.56 16.61
N GLN A 199 19.55 -6.05 15.73
CA GLN A 199 20.85 -6.62 16.12
C GLN A 199 21.77 -5.58 16.75
N LEU A 200 21.75 -4.34 16.25
CA LEU A 200 22.60 -3.26 16.75
C LEU A 200 22.06 -2.59 18.01
N HIS A 201 20.74 -2.40 18.10
CA HIS A 201 20.10 -1.59 19.14
C HIS A 201 19.34 -2.40 20.20
N GLY A 202 19.08 -3.70 19.94
CA GLY A 202 18.36 -4.57 20.87
C GLY A 202 16.82 -4.40 20.84
N GLU A 203 16.29 -3.44 20.10
CA GLU A 203 14.85 -3.17 20.00
C GLU A 203 14.34 -3.09 18.54
N PRO A 204 13.05 -3.36 18.27
CA PRO A 204 12.49 -3.23 16.92
C PRO A 204 12.44 -1.77 16.46
N MET A 205 13.00 -1.49 15.29
CA MET A 205 13.09 -0.15 14.69
C MET A 205 11.77 0.63 14.73
N LEU A 206 10.67 0.03 14.24
CA LEU A 206 9.38 0.73 14.14
C LEU A 206 8.71 0.95 15.50
N LEU A 207 9.00 0.11 16.51
CA LEU A 207 8.50 0.33 17.86
C LEU A 207 9.20 1.53 18.51
N GLN A 208 10.52 1.60 18.37
CA GLN A 208 11.30 2.75 18.84
C GLN A 208 10.88 4.02 18.12
N TYR A 209 10.73 3.97 16.79
CA TYR A 209 10.27 5.10 16.00
C TYR A 209 8.88 5.60 16.45
N ALA A 210 7.92 4.68 16.65
CA ALA A 210 6.59 5.05 17.13
C ALA A 210 6.62 5.72 18.51
N ASN A 211 7.47 5.22 19.43
CA ASN A 211 7.64 5.83 20.75
C ASN A 211 8.23 7.24 20.66
N MET A 212 9.22 7.45 19.79
CA MET A 212 9.83 8.76 19.58
C MET A 212 8.83 9.76 18.98
N GLU A 213 8.05 9.35 17.98
CA GLU A 213 7.02 10.20 17.37
C GLU A 213 5.91 10.55 18.37
N ALA A 214 5.46 9.60 19.18
CA ALA A 214 4.45 9.85 20.23
C ALA A 214 4.95 10.86 21.27
N GLN A 215 6.21 10.77 21.69
CA GLN A 215 6.82 11.73 22.62
C GLN A 215 6.96 13.13 22.00
N ALA A 216 7.36 13.19 20.72
CA ALA A 216 7.50 14.46 20.00
C ALA A 216 6.15 15.21 19.87
N GLN A 217 5.05 14.49 19.60
CA GLN A 217 3.71 15.09 19.54
C GLN A 217 3.26 15.69 20.89
N VAL A 218 3.56 15.02 22.01
CA VAL A 218 3.25 15.55 23.34
C VAL A 218 4.02 16.83 23.63
N SER A 219 5.29 16.91 23.20
CA SER A 219 6.14 18.10 23.41
C SER A 219 5.72 19.35 22.61
N HIS A 220 4.92 19.18 21.55
CA HIS A 220 4.37 20.27 20.75
C HIS A 220 2.93 20.67 21.13
N ALA A 221 2.30 19.93 22.04
CA ALA A 221 0.92 20.16 22.50
C ALA A 221 0.84 20.80 23.91
N LEU A 222 1.97 21.06 24.55
CA LEU A 222 2.13 21.77 25.83
C LEU A 222 2.79 23.13 25.59
#